data_AF-A0A968T3U4-F1
#
_entry.id   AF-A0A968T3U4-F1
#
_cell.length_a   1.000
_cell.length_b   1.000
_cell.length_c   1.000
_cell.angle_alpha   90.00
_cell.angle_beta   90.00
_cell.angle_gamma   90.00
#
_symmetry.space_group_name_H-M   'P 1'
#
loop_
_entity.id
_entity.type
_entity.pdbx_description
1 polymer ?
#
loop_
_entity_poly.entity_id
_entity_poly.type
_entity_poly.pdbx_seq_one_letter_code
_entity_poly.pdbx_strand_id
1 'polypeptide(L)'
;MEGLEQWSAANLGQGHYVLGYMIVLIAHNWPIFLAIALAIWAGIRLYRVPTRERVCWLFCAVLFGLTYEYQKHVAPELHTAIDFLFGMELLFLNPILHVIVGPMLTALLGTITMVFLYNALWLRFGSRRLVKRPMPEEVLPHTGK
;
A
#
# COMPACT_ATOMS: atom_id res chain seq x y z
N MET A 1 15.16 -32.60 19.30
CA MET A 1 14.77 -31.92 18.04
C MET A 1 15.72 -32.25 16.89
N GLU A 2 16.97 -32.66 17.15
CA GLU A 2 17.98 -33.00 16.11
C GLU A 2 17.60 -34.15 15.15
N GLY A 3 16.86 -35.15 15.60
CA GLY A 3 16.51 -36.31 14.75
C GLY A 3 15.56 -36.00 13.59
N LEU A 4 14.70 -34.98 13.73
CA LEU A 4 13.72 -34.61 12.71
C LEU A 4 14.39 -33.78 11.59
N GLU A 5 15.31 -32.89 11.96
CA GLU A 5 16.12 -32.12 11.01
C GLU A 5 17.06 -33.03 10.20
N GLN A 6 17.75 -33.98 10.87
CA GLN A 6 18.62 -34.94 10.19
C GLN A 6 17.84 -35.88 9.26
N TRP A 7 16.68 -36.39 9.71
CA TRP A 7 15.81 -37.21 8.86
C TRP A 7 15.29 -36.43 7.66
N SER A 8 14.88 -35.18 7.86
CA SER A 8 14.38 -34.30 6.80
C SER A 8 15.46 -33.98 5.77
N ALA A 9 16.68 -33.65 6.21
CA ALA A 9 17.82 -33.42 5.33
C ALA A 9 18.19 -34.66 4.49
N ALA A 10 18.12 -35.84 5.09
CA ALA A 10 18.45 -37.10 4.41
C ALA A 10 17.37 -37.56 3.41
N ASN A 11 16.09 -37.27 3.66
CA ASN A 11 14.98 -37.81 2.84
C ASN A 11 14.37 -36.78 1.87
N LEU A 12 14.35 -35.49 2.23
CA LEU A 12 13.77 -34.42 1.42
C LEU A 12 14.84 -33.56 0.73
N GLY A 13 16.12 -33.78 1.02
CA GLY A 13 17.23 -32.93 0.56
C GLY A 13 17.12 -31.50 1.09
N GLN A 14 17.88 -30.55 0.56
CA GLN A 14 17.79 -29.14 1.00
C GLN A 14 16.48 -28.44 0.57
N GLY A 15 15.68 -29.04 -0.31
CA GLY A 15 14.45 -28.44 -0.84
C GLY A 15 13.39 -28.14 0.22
N HIS A 16 13.32 -28.94 1.30
CA HIS A 16 12.37 -28.67 2.39
C HIS A 16 12.74 -27.41 3.19
N TYR A 17 14.03 -27.12 3.38
CA TYR A 17 14.48 -25.87 4.00
C TYR A 17 14.11 -24.68 3.12
N VAL A 18 14.37 -24.77 1.80
CA VAL A 18 13.99 -23.72 0.85
C VAL A 18 12.48 -23.44 0.91
N LEU A 19 11.67 -24.49 0.89
CA LEU A 19 10.20 -24.37 0.97
C LEU A 19 9.75 -23.79 2.31
N GLY A 20 10.34 -24.23 3.42
CA GLY A 20 10.10 -23.67 4.75
C GLY A 20 10.44 -22.18 4.82
N TYR A 21 11.60 -21.78 4.31
CA TYR A 21 12.02 -20.38 4.24
C TYR A 21 11.09 -19.55 3.34
N MET A 22 10.67 -20.07 2.18
CA MET A 22 9.70 -19.37 1.34
C MET A 22 8.36 -19.15 2.03
N ILE A 23 7.84 -20.15 2.76
CA ILE A 23 6.60 -20.02 3.52
C ILE A 23 6.75 -18.92 4.57
N VAL A 24 7.83 -18.94 5.35
CA VAL A 24 8.09 -17.93 6.38
C VAL A 24 8.25 -16.54 5.76
N LEU A 25 9.01 -16.43 4.66
CA LEU A 25 9.23 -15.17 3.96
C LEU A 25 7.92 -14.56 3.46
N ILE A 26 7.07 -15.37 2.82
CA ILE A 26 5.76 -14.93 2.31
C ILE A 26 4.83 -14.60 3.47
N ALA A 27 4.71 -15.46 4.47
CA ALA A 27 3.84 -15.22 5.62
C ALA A 27 4.22 -13.97 6.40
N HIS A 28 5.52 -13.68 6.52
CA HIS A 28 6.01 -12.51 7.25
C HIS A 28 5.88 -11.19 6.44
N ASN A 29 5.90 -11.27 5.11
CA ASN A 29 5.92 -10.11 4.21
C ASN A 29 4.71 -10.08 3.25
N TRP A 30 3.63 -10.79 3.56
CA TRP A 30 2.46 -10.87 2.68
C TRP A 30 1.87 -9.48 2.31
N PRO A 31 1.88 -8.44 3.18
CA PRO A 31 1.33 -7.14 2.81
C PRO A 31 2.13 -6.45 1.71
N ILE A 32 3.47 -6.58 1.70
CA ILE A 32 4.30 -6.00 0.62
C ILE A 32 4.14 -6.81 -0.67
N PHE A 33 4.02 -8.13 -0.61
CA PHE A 33 3.70 -8.95 -1.80
C PHE A 33 2.34 -8.57 -2.38
N LEU A 34 1.33 -8.33 -1.53
CA LEU A 34 0.03 -7.83 -1.96
C LEU A 34 0.13 -6.44 -2.59
N ALA A 35 0.87 -5.52 -1.97
CA ALA A 35 1.07 -4.16 -2.49
C ALA A 35 1.71 -4.19 -3.89
N ILE A 36 2.77 -4.99 -4.07
CA ILE A 36 3.46 -5.18 -5.35
C ILE A 36 2.50 -5.76 -6.40
N ALA A 37 1.76 -6.82 -6.05
CA ALA A 37 0.80 -7.44 -6.96
C ALA A 37 -0.29 -6.45 -7.40
N LEU A 38 -0.84 -5.66 -6.46
CA LEU A 38 -1.82 -4.61 -6.76
C LEU A 38 -1.23 -3.49 -7.62
N ALA A 39 0.01 -3.06 -7.35
CA ALA A 39 0.69 -2.03 -8.12
C ALA A 39 0.97 -2.47 -9.56
N ILE A 40 1.45 -3.71 -9.75
CA ILE A 40 1.64 -4.29 -11.09
C ILE A 40 0.31 -4.37 -11.83
N TRP A 41 -0.73 -4.90 -11.17
CA TRP A 41 -2.06 -5.02 -11.78
C TRP A 41 -2.65 -3.66 -12.16
N ALA A 42 -2.57 -2.67 -11.27
CA ALA A 42 -3.03 -1.31 -11.51
C ALA A 42 -2.19 -0.62 -12.59
N GLY A 43 -0.87 -0.85 -12.60
CA GLY A 43 0.07 -0.34 -13.61
C GLY A 43 -0.21 -0.88 -15.00
N ILE A 44 -0.42 -2.19 -15.15
CA ILE A 44 -0.83 -2.82 -16.43
C ILE A 44 -2.14 -2.22 -16.92
N ARG A 45 -3.12 -2.04 -16.03
CA ARG A 45 -4.38 -1.39 -16.39
C ARG A 45 -4.15 0.06 -16.80
N LEU A 46 -3.39 0.83 -16.04
CA LEU A 46 -3.11 2.22 -16.36
C LEU A 46 -2.43 2.36 -17.73
N TYR A 47 -1.46 1.49 -18.02
CA TYR A 47 -0.77 1.45 -19.32
C TYR A 47 -1.74 1.19 -20.48
N ARG A 48 -2.70 0.28 -20.31
CA ARG A 48 -3.67 -0.06 -21.37
C ARG A 48 -4.71 1.03 -21.63
N VAL A 49 -5.22 1.70 -20.58
CA VAL A 49 -6.11 2.85 -20.73
C VAL A 49 -5.81 3.84 -19.60
N PRO A 50 -5.22 5.01 -19.91
CA PRO A 50 -4.84 5.98 -18.89
C PRO A 50 -6.08 6.73 -18.40
N THR A 51 -6.63 6.32 -17.26
CA THR A 51 -7.75 7.01 -16.60
C THR A 51 -7.38 7.47 -15.20
N ARG A 52 -7.99 8.57 -14.73
CA ARG A 52 -7.78 9.09 -13.37
C ARG A 52 -8.04 8.04 -12.29
N GLU A 53 -9.08 7.22 -12.46
CA GLU A 53 -9.40 6.11 -11.56
C GLU A 53 -8.22 5.13 -11.41
N ARG A 54 -7.60 4.75 -12.53
CA ARG A 54 -6.48 3.79 -12.54
C ARG A 54 -5.21 4.38 -11.93
N VAL A 55 -4.98 5.68 -12.12
CA VAL A 55 -3.92 6.41 -11.42
C VAL A 55 -4.15 6.37 -9.92
N CYS A 56 -5.36 6.66 -9.43
CA CYS A 56 -5.68 6.59 -8.00
C CYS A 56 -5.49 5.17 -7.43
N TRP A 57 -5.90 4.12 -8.15
CA TRP A 57 -5.65 2.73 -7.72
C TRP A 57 -4.16 2.39 -7.65
N LEU A 58 -3.36 2.86 -8.61
CA LEU A 58 -1.91 2.66 -8.58
C LEU A 58 -1.27 3.37 -7.39
N PHE A 59 -1.60 4.65 -7.15
CA PHE A 59 -1.13 5.38 -5.98
C PHE A 59 -1.56 4.72 -4.67
N CYS A 60 -2.80 4.24 -4.58
CA CYS A 60 -3.28 3.52 -3.42
C CYS A 60 -2.45 2.26 -3.13
N ALA A 61 -2.12 1.47 -4.16
CA ALA A 61 -1.30 0.26 -4.01
C ALA A 61 0.14 0.60 -3.55
N VAL A 62 0.74 1.62 -4.15
CA VAL A 62 2.10 2.08 -3.79
C VAL A 62 2.14 2.64 -2.36
N LEU A 63 1.19 3.52 -2.01
CA LEU A 63 1.13 4.12 -0.68
C LEU A 63 0.83 3.09 0.40
N PHE A 64 0.00 2.09 0.11
CA PHE A 64 -0.24 0.97 1.03
C PHE A 64 1.06 0.21 1.33
N GLY A 65 1.82 -0.15 0.29
CA GLY A 65 3.13 -0.80 0.45
C GLY A 65 4.12 0.07 1.21
N LEU A 66 4.22 1.35 0.87
CA LEU A 66 5.09 2.31 1.54
C LEU A 66 4.73 2.49 3.02
N THR A 67 3.44 2.60 3.34
CA THR A 67 2.97 2.73 4.73
C THR A 67 3.35 1.51 5.56
N TYR A 68 3.15 0.31 5.00
CA TYR A 68 3.53 -0.94 5.65
C TYR A 68 5.04 -1.04 5.89
N GLU A 69 5.85 -0.82 4.85
CA GLU A 69 7.32 -0.88 4.95
C GLU A 69 7.86 0.19 5.90
N TYR A 70 7.26 1.39 5.87
CA TYR A 70 7.62 2.46 6.78
C TYR A 70 7.40 2.04 8.23
N GLN A 71 6.21 1.55 8.57
CA GLN A 71 5.88 1.14 9.92
C GLN A 71 6.71 -0.06 10.39
N LYS A 72 6.98 -1.01 9.49
CA LYS A 72 7.66 -2.26 9.81
C LYS A 72 9.17 -2.10 9.96
N HIS A 73 9.80 -1.31 9.10
CA HIS A 73 11.26 -1.27 8.98
C HIS A 73 11.84 0.13 9.19
N VAL A 74 11.20 1.17 8.66
CA VAL A 74 11.80 2.52 8.69
C VAL A 74 11.62 3.19 10.05
N ALA A 75 10.42 3.20 10.61
CA ALA A 75 10.14 3.87 11.88
C ALA A 75 10.97 3.30 13.04
N PRO A 76 11.09 1.96 13.25
CA PRO A 76 11.94 1.41 14.30
C PRO A 76 13.42 1.80 14.21
N GLU A 77 13.97 1.82 12.99
CA GLU A 77 15.35 2.25 12.75
C GLU A 77 15.53 3.76 13.03
N LEU A 78 14.55 4.58 12.62
CA LEU A 78 14.54 6.01 12.95
C LEU A 78 14.45 6.25 14.46
N HIS A 79 13.62 5.50 15.18
CA HIS A 79 13.56 5.57 16.64
C HIS A 79 14.91 5.25 17.28
N THR A 80 15.56 4.17 16.81
CA THR A 80 16.90 3.79 17.28
C THR A 80 17.92 4.89 17.01
N ALA A 81 17.90 5.50 15.82
CA ALA A 81 18.77 6.61 15.47
C ALA A 81 18.51 7.87 16.32
N ILE A 82 17.23 8.17 16.61
CA ILE A 82 16.84 9.27 17.50
C ILE A 82 17.36 9.03 18.92
N ASP A 83 17.20 7.81 19.44
CA ASP A 83 17.69 7.46 20.78
C ASP A 83 19.21 7.61 20.89
N PHE A 84 19.94 7.18 19.85
CA PHE A 84 21.39 7.34 19.78
C PHE A 84 21.82 8.82 19.70
N LEU A 85 21.19 9.62 18.83
CA LEU A 85 21.59 11.01 18.57
C LEU A 85 21.11 12.01 19.64
N PHE A 86 19.95 11.76 20.24
CA PHE A 86 19.27 12.70 21.14
C PHE A 86 19.17 12.18 22.58
N GLY A 87 19.82 11.06 22.93
CA GLY A 87 19.77 10.46 24.26
C GLY A 87 20.52 11.21 25.37
N MET A 88 21.33 12.23 25.03
CA MET A 88 22.10 13.02 26.01
C MET A 88 21.64 14.48 26.08
N GLU A 89 22.39 15.41 25.49
CA GLU A 89 22.22 16.87 25.68
C GLU A 89 20.89 17.41 25.13
N LEU A 90 20.24 16.67 24.22
CA LEU A 90 19.00 17.05 23.55
C LEU A 90 17.82 16.14 23.92
N LEU A 91 17.83 15.53 25.11
CA LEU A 91 16.83 14.55 25.55
C LEU A 91 15.38 15.06 25.44
N PHE A 92 15.14 16.36 25.63
CA PHE A 92 13.81 16.95 25.52
C PHE A 92 13.23 16.89 24.09
N LEU A 93 14.08 16.81 23.05
CA LEU A 93 13.65 16.66 21.65
C LEU A 93 13.31 15.22 21.30
N ASN A 94 13.89 14.24 22.00
CA ASN A 94 13.68 12.81 21.74
C ASN A 94 12.18 12.42 21.67
N PRO A 95 11.32 12.69 22.68
CA PRO A 95 9.92 12.29 22.62
C PRO A 95 9.15 12.96 21.49
N ILE A 96 9.49 14.21 21.15
CA ILE A 96 8.86 14.95 20.05
C ILE A 96 9.19 14.27 18.72
N LEU A 97 10.47 13.96 18.49
CA LEU A 97 10.93 13.29 17.27
C LEU A 97 10.33 11.89 17.16
N HIS A 98 10.22 11.14 18.26
CA HIS A 98 9.52 9.84 18.30
C HIS A 98 8.08 9.96 17.84
N VAL A 99 7.33 10.95 18.32
CA VAL A 99 5.94 11.18 17.88
C VAL A 99 5.88 11.52 16.40
N ILE A 100 6.81 12.32 15.89
CA ILE A 100 6.87 12.72 14.48
C ILE A 100 7.13 11.50 13.59
N VAL A 101 8.19 10.75 13.85
CA VAL A 101 8.60 9.63 12.98
C VAL A 101 7.76 8.38 13.16
N GLY A 102 7.19 8.16 14.34
CA GLY A 102 6.32 7.01 14.57
C GLY A 102 4.87 7.32 14.15
N PRO A 103 4.01 7.70 15.11
CA PRO A 103 2.57 7.80 14.89
C PRO A 103 2.18 8.89 13.88
N MET A 104 2.83 10.05 13.87
CA MET A 104 2.42 11.16 13.01
C MET A 104 2.67 10.86 11.53
N LEU A 105 3.88 10.44 11.14
CA LEU A 105 4.17 10.05 9.76
C LEU A 105 3.36 8.83 9.32
N THR A 106 3.18 7.85 10.21
CA THR A 106 2.34 6.67 9.90
C THR A 106 0.89 7.08 9.65
N ALA A 107 0.31 7.94 10.49
CA ALA A 107 -1.05 8.44 10.33
C ALA A 107 -1.20 9.29 9.05
N LEU A 108 -0.20 10.10 8.73
CA LEU A 108 -0.18 10.89 7.50
C LEU A 108 -0.19 9.99 6.27
N LEU A 109 0.71 9.01 6.18
CA LEU A 109 0.76 8.06 5.07
C LEU A 109 -0.54 7.25 4.95
N GLY A 110 -1.08 6.77 6.07
CA GLY A 110 -2.36 6.07 6.11
C GLY A 110 -3.52 6.96 5.63
N THR A 111 -3.56 8.23 6.06
CA THR A 111 -4.60 9.18 5.66
C THR A 111 -4.54 9.47 4.16
N ILE A 112 -3.35 9.72 3.60
CA ILE A 112 -3.18 9.94 2.16
C ILE A 112 -3.63 8.69 1.38
N THR A 113 -3.27 7.50 1.86
CA THR A 113 -3.73 6.22 1.27
C THR A 113 -5.25 6.14 1.24
N MET A 114 -5.92 6.46 2.34
CA MET A 114 -7.39 6.46 2.44
C MET A 114 -8.04 7.49 1.52
N VAL A 115 -7.45 8.66 1.35
CA VAL A 115 -7.93 9.68 0.40
C VAL A 115 -7.86 9.18 -1.04
N PHE A 116 -6.77 8.54 -1.44
CA PHE A 116 -6.65 7.95 -2.77
C PHE A 116 -7.61 6.77 -2.98
N LEU A 117 -7.79 5.93 -1.97
CA LEU A 117 -8.76 4.83 -2.01
C LEU A 117 -10.19 5.38 -2.17
N TYR A 118 -10.57 6.38 -1.38
CA TYR A 118 -11.86 7.05 -1.49
C TYR A 118 -12.08 7.62 -2.89
N ASN A 119 -11.10 8.35 -3.44
CA ASN A 119 -11.18 8.91 -4.79
C ASN A 119 -11.31 7.83 -5.87
N ALA A 120 -10.57 6.72 -5.74
CA ALA A 120 -10.66 5.60 -6.67
C ALA A 120 -12.05 4.96 -6.66
N LEU A 121 -12.64 4.76 -5.47
CA LEU A 121 -13.99 4.23 -5.32
C LEU A 121 -15.04 5.21 -5.85
N TRP A 122 -14.91 6.49 -5.53
CA TRP A 122 -15.82 7.54 -5.99
C TRP A 122 -15.84 7.63 -7.52
N LEU A 123 -14.69 7.61 -8.19
CA LEU A 123 -14.61 7.62 -9.65
C LEU A 123 -15.20 6.35 -10.28
N ARG A 124 -15.01 5.19 -9.64
CA ARG A 124 -15.55 3.92 -10.16
C ARG A 124 -17.07 3.83 -10.07
N PHE A 125 -17.65 4.32 -8.97
CA PHE A 125 -19.07 4.14 -8.66
C PHE A 125 -19.93 5.40 -8.87
N GLY A 126 -19.39 6.59 -8.60
CA GLY A 126 -20.08 7.88 -8.74
C GLY A 126 -20.30 8.29 -10.19
N SER A 127 -19.33 8.04 -11.08
CA SER A 127 -19.45 8.38 -12.51
C SER A 127 -20.56 7.60 -13.23
N ARG A 128 -20.88 6.38 -12.76
CA ARG A 128 -21.99 5.57 -13.30
C ARG A 128 -23.37 6.17 -13.03
N ARG A 129 -23.50 7.04 -12.03
CA ARG A 129 -24.78 7.69 -11.67
C ARG A 129 -25.06 8.96 -12.48
N LEU A 130 -24.03 9.69 -12.90
CA LEU A 130 -24.19 10.96 -13.62
C LEU A 130 -24.58 10.79 -15.10
N VAL A 131 -24.22 9.67 -15.73
CA VAL A 131 -24.57 9.38 -17.15
C VAL A 131 -26.06 9.03 -17.34
N LYS A 132 -26.79 8.73 -16.25
CA LYS A 132 -28.23 8.42 -16.29
C LYS A 132 -29.15 9.64 -16.25
N ARG A 133 -28.63 10.87 -16.36
CA ARG A 133 -29.51 12.03 -16.57
C ARG A 133 -29.95 12.01 -18.05
N PRO A 134 -31.23 11.75 -18.36
CA PRO A 134 -31.71 11.96 -19.72
C PRO A 134 -31.43 13.42 -20.07
N MET A 135 -30.83 13.66 -21.24
CA MET A 135 -30.76 15.02 -21.76
C MET A 135 -32.20 15.53 -21.87
N PRO A 136 -32.53 16.73 -21.36
CA PRO A 136 -33.81 17.35 -21.68
C PRO A 136 -33.91 17.37 -23.20
N GLU A 137 -35.00 16.81 -23.72
CA GLU A 137 -35.36 16.87 -25.13
C GLU A 137 -35.10 18.28 -25.63
N GLU A 138 -34.10 18.41 -26.50
CA GLU A 138 -33.81 19.63 -27.21
C GLU A 138 -35.06 19.96 -28.01
N VAL A 139 -35.84 20.94 -27.54
CA VAL A 139 -37.00 21.47 -28.24
C VAL A 139 -36.49 22.05 -29.54
N LEU A 140 -36.49 21.24 -30.60
CA LEU A 140 -36.27 21.68 -31.97
C LEU A 140 -37.30 22.78 -32.27
N PRO A 141 -36.89 24.03 -32.56
CA PRO A 141 -37.84 25.01 -33.04
C PRO A 141 -38.32 24.54 -34.42
N HIS A 142 -39.60 24.23 -34.51
CA HIS A 142 -40.30 23.96 -35.75
C HIS A 142 -40.03 25.09 -36.74
N THR A 143 -39.14 24.82 -37.70
CA THR A 143 -39.01 25.61 -38.92
C THR A 143 -40.05 25.10 -39.91
N GLY A 144 -41.32 25.44 -39.64
CA GLY A 144 -42.45 25.21 -40.52
C GLY A 144 -42.89 26.53 -41.15
N LYS A 145 -42.72 26.62 -42.47
CA LYS A 145 -43.10 27.73 -43.36
C LYS A 145 -44.61 27.97 -43.40
#